data_AF-X1UVN3-F1
#
_entry.id   AF-X1UVN3-F1
#
_cell.length_a   1.000
_cell.length_b   1.000
_cell.length_c   1.000
_cell.angle_alpha   90.00
_cell.angle_beta   90.00
_cell.angle_gamma   90.00
#
_symmetry.space_group_name_H-M   'P 1'
#
loop_
_entity.id
_entity.type
_entity.pdbx_description
1 polymer ?
#
loop_
_entity_poly.entity_id
_entity_poly.type
_entity_poly.pdbx_seq_one_letter_code
_entity_poly.pdbx_strand_id
1 'polypeptide(L)'
;KLSEATKNRLGYLPEERGLYKKLGILESIVYLASLKGMDRHSATEKANELLNQTGMLSHKRKRIEELSKGMGQIIQIIVTIIHDPQLVILDEPFAGLDPVNTEILKGMFA
;
A
#
# COMPACT_ATOMS: atom_id res chain seq x y z
N LYS A 1 -13.55 10.75 -20.00
CA LYS A 1 -13.28 10.58 -18.55
C LYS A 1 -13.22 9.07 -18.27
N LEU A 2 -12.26 8.60 -17.47
CA LEU A 2 -12.18 7.19 -17.06
C LEU A 2 -13.37 6.85 -16.13
N SER A 3 -13.95 5.66 -16.32
CA SER A 3 -15.01 5.15 -15.42
C SER A 3 -14.44 4.66 -14.09
N GLU A 4 -15.25 4.58 -13.04
CA GLU A 4 -14.83 4.01 -11.75
C GLU A 4 -14.36 2.55 -11.89
N ALA A 5 -15.06 1.75 -12.70
CA ALA A 5 -14.64 0.38 -13.01
C ALA A 5 -13.24 0.33 -13.65
N THR A 6 -12.90 1.31 -14.49
CA THR A 6 -11.55 1.42 -15.06
C THR A 6 -10.52 1.83 -14.01
N LYS A 7 -10.86 2.76 -13.10
CA LYS A 7 -9.96 3.21 -12.03
C LYS A 7 -9.67 2.11 -10.99
N ASN A 8 -10.60 1.18 -10.77
CA ASN A 8 -10.39 0.05 -9.87
C ASN A 8 -9.42 -0.98 -10.44
N ARG A 9 -9.20 -1.00 -11.76
CA ARG A 9 -8.20 -1.86 -12.40
C ARG A 9 -6.80 -1.26 -12.40
N LEU A 10 -6.64 -0.04 -11.85
CA LEU A 10 -5.38 0.71 -11.82
C LEU A 10 -4.88 0.87 -10.37
N GLY A 11 -3.62 0.51 -10.15
CA GLY A 11 -2.82 0.93 -9.01
C GLY A 11 -2.02 2.16 -9.41
N TYR A 12 -2.13 3.24 -8.65
CA TYR A 12 -1.37 4.46 -8.91
C TYR A 12 -0.65 4.91 -7.63
N LEU A 13 0.66 5.12 -7.74
CA LEU A 13 1.50 5.68 -6.68
C LEU A 13 2.12 6.99 -7.18
N PRO A 14 1.62 8.15 -6.74
CA PRO A 14 2.20 9.46 -7.06
C PRO A 14 3.47 9.77 -6.24
N GLU A 15 4.25 10.76 -6.69
CA GLU A 15 5.41 11.31 -5.97
C GLU A 15 5.01 11.89 -4.61
N GLU A 16 3.94 12.71 -4.57
CA GLU A 16 3.38 13.23 -3.32
C GLU A 16 2.44 12.24 -2.63
N ARG A 17 2.82 11.93 -1.40
CA ARG A 17 2.44 10.73 -0.68
C ARG A 17 1.35 11.02 0.36
N GLY A 18 0.10 10.68 0.06
CA GLY A 18 -1.06 11.03 0.89
C GLY A 18 -1.68 9.86 1.66
N LEU A 19 -1.02 9.36 2.72
CA LEU A 19 -1.69 8.48 3.69
C LEU A 19 -2.28 9.29 4.86
N TYR A 20 -3.39 8.83 5.43
CA TYR A 20 -4.05 9.49 6.56
C TYR A 20 -3.22 9.36 7.84
N LYS A 21 -2.46 10.41 8.15
CA LYS A 21 -1.46 10.46 9.25
C LYS A 21 -1.93 9.91 10.60
N LYS A 22 -3.19 10.17 10.96
CA LYS A 22 -3.76 9.82 12.27
C LYS A 22 -4.30 8.38 12.35
N LEU A 23 -4.50 7.71 11.22
CA LEU A 23 -5.04 6.35 11.19
C LEU A 23 -3.94 5.32 11.44
N GLY A 24 -4.33 4.16 11.96
CA GLY A 24 -3.44 2.99 12.02
C GLY A 24 -3.11 2.46 10.62
N ILE A 25 -1.98 1.75 10.48
CA ILE A 25 -1.59 1.13 9.20
C ILE A 25 -2.70 0.24 8.64
N LEU A 26 -3.16 -0.75 9.42
CA LEU A 26 -4.18 -1.69 8.96
C LEU A 26 -5.50 -0.99 8.60
N GLU A 27 -5.90 -0.03 9.44
CA GLU A 27 -7.11 0.76 9.21
C GLU A 27 -7.02 1.56 7.91
N SER A 28 -5.88 2.19 7.65
CA SER A 28 -5.64 2.96 6.41
C SER A 28 -5.70 2.06 5.19
N ILE A 29 -5.05 0.90 5.24
CA ILE A 29 -5.02 -0.07 4.14
C ILE A 29 -6.44 -0.56 3.84
N VAL A 30 -7.17 -1.02 4.86
CA VAL A 30 -8.53 -1.55 4.69
C VAL A 30 -9.49 -0.48 4.20
N TYR A 31 -9.37 0.75 4.70
CA TYR A 31 -10.18 1.88 4.23
C TYR A 31 -9.95 2.14 2.73
N LEU A 32 -8.70 2.28 2.31
CA LEU A 32 -8.37 2.58 0.90
C LEU A 32 -8.72 1.41 -0.03
N ALA A 33 -8.55 0.17 0.42
CA ALA A 33 -9.00 -1.03 -0.28
C ALA A 33 -10.52 -1.04 -0.49
N SER A 34 -11.29 -0.61 0.51
CA SER A 34 -12.76 -0.57 0.40
C SER A 34 -13.24 0.44 -0.65
N LEU A 35 -12.52 1.55 -0.84
CA LEU A 35 -12.80 2.52 -1.90
C LEU A 35 -12.58 1.93 -3.30
N LYS A 36 -11.78 0.86 -3.40
CA LYS A 36 -11.55 0.09 -4.63
C LYS A 36 -12.52 -1.07 -4.81
N GLY A 37 -13.52 -1.21 -3.94
CA GLY A 37 -14.58 -2.20 -4.04
C GLY A 37 -14.30 -3.53 -3.33
N MET A 38 -13.22 -3.62 -2.55
CA MET A 38 -12.98 -4.80 -1.71
C MET A 38 -13.91 -4.78 -0.49
N ASP A 39 -14.43 -5.94 -0.12
CA ASP A 39 -15.11 -6.06 1.17
C ASP A 39 -14.09 -6.00 2.32
N ARG A 40 -14.55 -5.60 3.50
CA ARG A 40 -13.70 -5.36 4.66
C ARG A 40 -12.97 -6.62 5.14
N HIS A 41 -13.59 -7.79 5.05
CA HIS A 41 -13.00 -9.03 5.54
C HIS A 41 -11.84 -9.45 4.64
N SER A 42 -12.08 -9.55 3.34
CA SER A 42 -11.06 -9.88 2.35
C SER A 42 -9.92 -8.86 2.35
N ALA A 43 -10.23 -7.56 2.45
CA ALA A 43 -9.21 -6.51 2.57
C ALA A 43 -8.36 -6.67 3.83
N THR A 44 -8.96 -7.07 4.95
CA THR A 44 -8.23 -7.28 6.22
C THR A 44 -7.31 -8.49 6.13
N GLU A 45 -7.77 -9.61 5.58
CA GLU A 45 -6.94 -10.80 5.38
C GLU A 45 -5.76 -10.49 4.46
N LYS A 46 -6.05 -9.92 3.28
CA LYS A 46 -5.02 -9.57 2.30
C LYS A 46 -4.01 -8.54 2.84
N ALA A 47 -4.49 -7.56 3.61
CA ALA A 47 -3.61 -6.60 4.27
C ALA A 47 -2.65 -7.29 5.25
N ASN A 48 -3.13 -8.24 6.07
CA ASN A 48 -2.25 -8.96 7.00
C ASN A 48 -1.23 -9.84 6.25
N GLU A 49 -1.60 -10.46 5.14
CA GLU A 49 -0.66 -11.21 4.29
C GLU A 49 0.46 -10.32 3.76
N LEU A 50 0.10 -9.20 3.11
CA LEU A 50 1.07 -8.25 2.52
C LEU A 50 1.95 -7.63 3.61
N LEU A 51 1.37 -7.25 4.75
CA LEU A 51 2.13 -6.75 5.89
C LEU A 51 3.08 -7.80 6.44
N ASN A 52 2.74 -9.09 6.40
CA ASN A 52 3.63 -10.15 6.82
C ASN A 52 4.80 -10.33 5.83
N GLN A 53 4.52 -10.32 4.53
CA GLN A 53 5.52 -10.44 3.46
C GLN A 53 6.55 -9.30 3.50
N THR A 54 6.13 -8.10 3.89
CA THR A 54 7.02 -6.93 3.97
C THR A 54 7.58 -6.69 5.38
N GLY A 55 7.41 -7.62 6.33
CA GLY A 55 7.91 -7.47 7.70
C GLY A 55 7.21 -6.39 8.55
N MET A 56 6.04 -5.92 8.13
CA MET A 56 5.27 -4.84 8.75
C MET A 56 4.13 -5.30 9.66
N LEU A 57 3.88 -6.60 9.78
CA LEU A 57 2.73 -7.15 10.53
C LEU A 57 2.72 -6.74 12.01
N SER A 58 3.89 -6.72 12.66
CA SER A 58 4.03 -6.27 14.06
C SER A 58 3.69 -4.78 14.25
N HIS A 59 3.80 -3.99 13.18
CA HIS A 59 3.52 -2.56 13.16
C HIS A 59 2.08 -2.22 12.74
N LYS A 60 1.21 -3.20 12.48
CA LYS A 60 -0.13 -2.97 11.88
C LYS A 60 -1.04 -1.98 12.63
N ARG A 61 -0.80 -1.76 13.93
CA ARG A 61 -1.55 -0.81 14.78
C ARG A 61 -0.86 0.55 14.95
N LYS A 62 0.39 0.68 14.49
CA LYS A 62 1.14 1.93 14.52
C LYS A 62 0.45 2.95 13.61
N ARG A 63 0.47 4.22 13.97
CA ARG A 63 -0.09 5.31 13.16
C ARG A 63 0.85 5.62 12.00
N ILE A 64 0.27 6.10 10.90
CA ILE A 64 1.03 6.49 9.70
C ILE A 64 2.08 7.58 10.03
N GLU A 65 1.74 8.53 10.90
CA GLU A 65 2.68 9.60 11.30
C GLU A 65 3.91 9.14 12.08
N GLU A 66 3.87 7.93 12.65
CA GLU A 66 4.97 7.36 13.42
C GLU A 66 5.94 6.54 12.55
N LEU A 67 5.65 6.37 11.25
CA LEU A 67 6.44 5.57 10.33
C LEU A 67 7.71 6.30 9.89
N SER A 68 8.81 5.55 9.73
CA SER A 68 9.95 6.07 8.98
C SER A 68 9.57 6.25 7.50
N LYS A 69 10.38 7.00 6.75
CA LYS A 69 10.17 7.19 5.31
C LYS A 69 10.07 5.85 4.55
N GLY A 70 10.95 4.89 4.87
CA GLY A 70 10.95 3.56 4.24
C GLY A 70 9.72 2.73 4.60
N MET A 71 9.32 2.70 5.87
CA MET A 71 8.08 2.03 6.30
C MET A 71 6.85 2.65 5.61
N GLY A 72 6.79 3.98 5.54
CA GLY A 72 5.71 4.68 4.82
C GLY A 72 5.64 4.29 3.35
N GLN A 73 6.78 4.14 2.68
CA GLN A 73 6.84 3.69 1.29
C GLN A 73 6.31 2.28 1.11
N ILE A 74 6.67 1.36 2.01
CA ILE A 74 6.14 -0.01 2.01
C ILE A 74 4.61 0.00 2.13
N ILE A 75 4.07 0.74 3.11
CA ILE A 75 2.62 0.81 3.29
C ILE A 75 1.92 1.41 2.07
N GLN A 76 2.54 2.37 1.39
CA GLN A 76 1.99 2.96 0.18
C GLN A 76 1.94 1.97 -0.97
N ILE A 77 3.01 1.20 -1.19
CA ILE A 77 3.00 0.16 -2.21
C ILE A 77 1.91 -0.87 -1.91
N ILE A 78 1.76 -1.31 -0.65
CA ILE A 78 0.69 -2.21 -0.23
C ILE A 78 -0.69 -1.62 -0.60
N VAL A 79 -0.95 -0.37 -0.24
CA VAL A 79 -2.21 0.33 -0.58
C VAL A 79 -2.42 0.41 -2.10
N THR A 80 -1.36 0.62 -2.88
CA THR A 80 -1.44 0.74 -4.33
C THR A 80 -1.81 -0.57 -5.02
N ILE A 81 -1.45 -1.73 -4.45
CA ILE A 81 -1.61 -3.04 -5.11
C ILE A 81 -2.64 -3.95 -4.45
N ILE A 82 -3.11 -3.66 -3.22
CA ILE A 82 -3.94 -4.58 -2.44
C ILE A 82 -5.22 -5.03 -3.17
N HIS A 83 -5.78 -4.18 -4.02
CA HIS A 83 -6.98 -4.46 -4.80
C HIS A 83 -6.73 -5.21 -6.11
N ASP A 84 -5.56 -5.82 -6.26
CA ASP A 84 -5.14 -6.62 -7.41
C ASP A 84 -5.33 -5.90 -8.77
N PRO A 85 -4.71 -4.72 -8.95
CA PRO A 85 -4.83 -3.97 -10.19
C PRO A 85 -4.16 -4.69 -11.36
N GLN A 86 -4.75 -4.56 -12.54
CA GLN A 86 -4.19 -5.10 -13.79
C GLN A 86 -3.08 -4.24 -14.36
N LEU A 87 -3.02 -2.97 -13.97
CA LEU A 87 -1.95 -2.05 -14.33
C LEU A 87 -1.52 -1.28 -13.08
N VAL A 88 -0.22 -1.24 -12.85
CA VAL A 88 0.38 -0.44 -11.78
C VAL A 88 1.26 0.63 -12.40
N ILE A 89 1.02 1.88 -12.03
CA ILE A 89 1.83 3.04 -12.43
C ILE A 89 2.47 3.60 -11.16
N LEU A 90 3.80 3.61 -11.14
CA LEU A 90 4.57 4.06 -10.00
C LEU A 90 5.46 5.22 -10.41
N ASP A 91 5.38 6.31 -9.67
CA ASP A 91 6.30 7.44 -9.79
C ASP A 91 7.40 7.32 -8.74
N GLU A 92 8.64 7.21 -9.18
CA GLU A 92 9.85 7.02 -8.37
C GLU A 92 9.70 6.09 -7.12
N PRO A 93 9.19 4.85 -7.27
CA PRO A 93 8.79 4.01 -6.13
C PRO A 93 9.94 3.60 -5.20
N PHE A 94 11.17 3.67 -5.68
CA PHE A 94 12.36 3.24 -4.93
C PHE A 94 13.27 4.40 -4.50
N ALA A 95 12.89 5.64 -4.81
CA ALA A 95 13.74 6.80 -4.57
C ALA A 95 14.00 7.03 -3.07
N GLY A 96 15.29 7.08 -2.73
CA GLY A 96 15.78 7.34 -1.37
C GLY A 96 15.49 6.24 -0.36
N LEU A 97 15.27 5.00 -0.82
CA LEU A 97 15.23 3.81 0.03
C LEU A 97 16.63 3.21 0.19
N ASP A 98 16.85 2.56 1.33
CA ASP A 98 18.00 1.67 1.49
C ASP A 98 17.85 0.40 0.61
N PRO A 99 18.96 -0.35 0.40
CA PRO A 99 18.93 -1.54 -0.43
C PRO A 99 17.97 -2.63 0.06
N VAL A 100 17.79 -2.79 1.38
CA VAL A 100 16.94 -3.84 1.96
C VAL A 100 15.48 -3.58 1.61
N ASN A 101 15.00 -2.36 1.85
CA ASN A 101 13.64 -1.95 1.51
C ASN A 101 13.40 -1.99 -0.01
N THR A 102 14.42 -1.66 -0.81
CA THR A 102 14.32 -1.74 -2.28
C THR A 102 14.08 -3.17 -2.74
N GLU A 103 14.82 -4.15 -2.21
CA GLU A 103 14.65 -5.56 -2.59
C GLU A 103 13.30 -6.13 -2.12
N ILE A 104 12.85 -5.77 -0.92
CA ILE A 104 11.50 -6.14 -0.43
C ILE A 104 10.42 -5.67 -1.41
N LEU A 105 10.49 -4.40 -1.83
CA LEU A 105 9.47 -3.83 -2.71
C LEU A 105 9.52 -4.42 -4.13
N LYS A 106 10.71 -4.71 -4.67
CA LYS A 106 10.82 -5.40 -5.96
C LYS A 106 10.19 -6.79 -5.91
N GLY A 107 10.37 -7.52 -4.81
CA GLY A 107 9.76 -8.83 -4.61
C GLY A 107 8.23 -8.82 -4.59
N MET A 108 7.59 -7.65 -4.42
CA MET A 108 6.12 -7.53 -4.51
C MET A 108 5.60 -7.51 -5.95
N PHE A 109 6.46 -7.25 -6.94
CA PHE A 109 6.10 -7.14 -8.36
C PHE A 109 6.65 -8.28 -9.23
N ALA A 110 7.44 -9.17 -8.64
CA ALA A 110 8.03 -10.34 -9.30
C ALA A 110 7.11 -11.55 -9.15
#